data_AF-A0A0C3PS79-F1
#
_entry.id   AF-A0A0C3PS79-F1
#
_cell.length_a   1.000
_cell.length_b   1.000
_cell.length_c   1.000
_cell.angle_alpha   90.00
_cell.angle_beta   90.00
_cell.angle_gamma   90.00
#
_symmetry.space_group_name_H-M   'P 1'
#
loop_
_entity.id
_entity.type
_entity.pdbx_description
1 polymer ?
#
loop_
_entity_poly.entity_id
_entity_poly.type
_entity_poly.pdbx_seq_one_letter_code
_entity_poly.pdbx_strand_id
1 'polypeptide(L)'
;MPAYSVPYVHSGDPAYAPPLLRAPSPTSSIGTDYGPDEPEADENLLSDNAFARTCQAKLRLNEARKEEEFACFDPLLPKCIDAEQENHLYMRVMQHLRGAVRHLQADALFEQTLERGTVITEEQKPSSSDLDRILESMMGTAISPAESTPAPAPPTPLPTNDDLLGGKPMLDFPSPSAPGGFIFPTPSAADASTPAANRRVTRNMGKSRR
;
A
#
# COMPACT_ATOMS: atom_id res chain seq x y z
N MET A 1 -21.26 -33.71 -41.12
CA MET A 1 -21.99 -32.51 -40.67
C MET A 1 -22.31 -32.70 -39.19
N PRO A 2 -21.52 -32.12 -38.26
CA PRO A 2 -21.83 -32.24 -36.84
C PRO A 2 -22.99 -31.30 -36.46
N ALA A 3 -23.97 -31.83 -35.74
CA ALA A 3 -25.12 -31.10 -35.22
C ALA A 3 -24.71 -30.36 -33.93
N TYR A 4 -24.91 -29.05 -33.90
CA TYR A 4 -24.72 -28.23 -32.69
C TYR A 4 -26.00 -28.26 -31.87
N SER A 5 -25.95 -28.82 -30.65
CA SER A 5 -27.03 -28.73 -29.67
C SER A 5 -26.97 -27.37 -28.97
N VAL A 6 -28.05 -26.60 -29.05
CA VAL A 6 -28.18 -25.32 -28.33
C VAL A 6 -28.59 -25.60 -26.88
N PRO A 7 -27.84 -25.13 -25.86
CA PRO A 7 -28.24 -25.31 -24.47
C PRO A 7 -29.44 -24.44 -24.11
N TYR A 8 -30.40 -25.03 -23.40
CA TYR A 8 -31.64 -24.38 -22.93
C TYR A 8 -31.40 -23.66 -21.61
N VAL A 9 -31.44 -22.32 -21.62
CA VAL A 9 -31.21 -21.45 -20.47
C VAL A 9 -32.50 -21.29 -19.67
N HIS A 10 -32.48 -21.62 -18.37
CA HIS A 10 -33.62 -21.47 -17.47
C HIS A 10 -33.74 -20.02 -16.99
N SER A 11 -34.95 -19.48 -17.03
CA SER A 11 -35.30 -18.06 -16.84
C SER A 11 -35.15 -17.49 -15.42
N GLY A 12 -34.47 -18.20 -14.52
CA GLY A 12 -34.22 -17.79 -13.13
C GLY A 12 -32.75 -17.79 -12.71
N ASP A 13 -31.83 -18.22 -13.57
CA ASP A 13 -30.39 -18.16 -13.26
C ASP A 13 -29.87 -16.73 -13.50
N PRO A 14 -29.02 -16.19 -12.61
CA PRO A 14 -28.33 -14.93 -12.88
C PRO A 14 -27.58 -15.09 -14.21
N ALA A 15 -27.67 -14.09 -15.09
CA ALA A 15 -26.99 -14.10 -16.37
C ALA A 15 -25.48 -14.21 -16.15
N TYR A 16 -24.97 -15.44 -16.10
CA TYR A 16 -23.54 -15.71 -16.00
C TYR A 16 -22.87 -15.01 -17.18
N ALA A 17 -21.78 -14.31 -16.89
CA ALA A 17 -21.00 -13.63 -17.91
C ALA A 17 -20.65 -14.62 -19.03
N PRO A 18 -20.70 -14.20 -20.31
CA PRO A 18 -20.33 -15.05 -21.43
C PRO A 18 -18.97 -15.71 -21.16
N PRO A 19 -18.83 -17.03 -21.43
CA PRO A 19 -17.59 -17.73 -21.13
C PRO A 19 -16.42 -17.02 -21.81
N LEU A 20 -15.49 -16.52 -20.99
CA LEU A 20 -14.29 -15.85 -21.45
C LEU A 20 -13.44 -16.88 -22.22
N LEU A 21 -13.49 -16.80 -23.56
CA LEU A 21 -12.58 -17.54 -24.44
C LEU A 21 -11.17 -16.98 -24.26
N ARG A 22 -10.45 -17.48 -23.26
CA ARG A 22 -9.03 -17.20 -23.09
C ARG A 22 -8.27 -17.89 -24.21
N ALA A 23 -7.30 -17.18 -24.79
CA ALA A 23 -6.34 -17.82 -25.68
C ALA A 23 -5.70 -19.01 -24.94
N PRO A 24 -5.47 -20.15 -25.61
CA PRO A 24 -4.77 -21.28 -24.98
C PRO A 24 -3.48 -20.76 -24.36
N SER A 25 -3.22 -21.13 -23.10
CA SER A 25 -1.98 -20.80 -22.42
C SER A 25 -0.82 -21.19 -23.34
N PRO A 26 0.24 -20.37 -23.48
CA PRO A 26 1.36 -20.71 -24.33
C PRO A 26 1.98 -22.03 -23.84
N THR A 27 1.67 -23.13 -24.53
CA THR A 27 2.22 -24.47 -24.27
C THR A 27 3.69 -24.57 -24.71
N SER A 28 4.24 -23.49 -25.27
CA SER A 28 5.57 -23.42 -25.86
C SER A 28 6.60 -22.75 -24.95
N SER A 29 6.66 -23.16 -23.68
CA SER A 29 7.74 -22.77 -22.76
C SER A 29 8.21 -23.94 -21.87
N ILE A 30 8.18 -25.16 -22.40
CA ILE A 30 8.96 -26.29 -21.87
C ILE A 30 10.01 -26.62 -22.94
N GLY A 31 10.97 -25.71 -23.05
CA GLY A 31 12.16 -25.82 -23.88
C GLY A 31 13.33 -25.14 -23.19
N THR A 32 13.31 -25.11 -21.85
CA THR A 32 14.49 -24.81 -21.06
C THR A 32 15.39 -26.02 -21.20
N ASP A 33 16.34 -25.95 -22.13
CA ASP A 33 17.52 -26.80 -22.10
C ASP A 33 18.24 -26.48 -20.80
N TYR A 34 17.89 -27.19 -19.73
CA TYR A 34 18.67 -27.20 -18.52
C TYR A 34 20.05 -27.71 -18.93
N GLY A 35 21.07 -26.88 -18.70
CA GLY A 35 22.44 -27.34 -18.79
C GLY A 35 22.63 -28.55 -17.87
N PRO A 36 23.75 -29.29 -17.99
CA PRO A 36 24.02 -30.40 -17.09
C PRO A 36 23.91 -29.90 -15.63
N ASP A 37 22.90 -30.39 -14.90
CA ASP A 37 22.67 -30.13 -13.48
C ASP A 37 23.71 -30.85 -12.59
N GLU A 38 24.93 -30.97 -13.09
CA GLU A 38 26.01 -31.61 -12.34
C GLU A 38 26.57 -30.60 -11.33
N PRO A 39 26.68 -30.98 -10.05
CA PRO A 39 27.41 -30.16 -9.08
C PRO A 39 28.84 -30.00 -9.58
N GLU A 40 29.44 -28.84 -9.34
CA GLU A 40 30.83 -28.60 -9.72
C GLU A 40 31.71 -29.72 -9.13
N ALA A 41 32.71 -30.22 -9.88
CA ALA A 41 33.51 -31.38 -9.45
C ALA A 41 34.14 -31.21 -8.05
N ASP A 42 34.37 -29.95 -7.67
CA ASP A 42 34.91 -29.58 -6.37
C ASP A 42 33.87 -29.70 -5.24
N GLU A 43 32.57 -29.54 -5.52
CA GLU A 43 31.47 -29.60 -4.54
C GLU A 43 31.27 -31.00 -3.95
N ASN A 44 31.53 -32.05 -4.73
CA ASN A 44 31.42 -33.44 -4.30
C ASN A 44 32.49 -33.86 -3.27
N LEU A 45 33.56 -33.07 -3.11
CA LEU A 45 34.64 -33.33 -2.17
C LEU A 45 34.46 -32.60 -0.83
N LEU A 46 33.50 -31.67 -0.73
CA LEU A 46 33.23 -30.96 0.52
C LEU A 46 32.41 -31.84 1.47
N SER A 47 32.70 -31.72 2.77
CA SER A 47 31.78 -32.19 3.81
C SER A 47 30.45 -31.43 3.73
N ASP A 48 29.34 -32.07 4.11
CA ASP A 48 27.99 -31.47 4.12
C ASP A 48 27.92 -30.07 4.74
N ASN A 49 28.64 -29.83 5.85
CA ASN A 49 28.67 -28.52 6.50
C ASN A 49 29.34 -27.45 5.63
N ALA A 50 30.44 -27.80 4.99
CA ALA A 50 31.17 -26.89 4.12
C ALA A 50 30.39 -26.60 2.83
N PHE A 51 29.73 -27.61 2.27
CA PHE A 51 28.79 -27.44 1.16
C PHE A 51 27.65 -26.49 1.53
N ALA A 52 26.99 -26.72 2.68
CA ALA A 52 25.91 -25.86 3.16
C ALA A 52 26.33 -24.39 3.33
N ARG A 53 27.54 -24.13 3.85
CA ARG A 53 28.10 -22.77 3.95
C ARG A 53 28.30 -22.14 2.58
N THR A 54 28.83 -22.89 1.61
CA THR A 54 29.00 -22.41 0.24
C THR A 54 27.65 -22.09 -0.41
N CYS A 55 26.64 -22.95 -0.25
CA CYS A 55 25.28 -22.67 -0.73
C CYS A 55 24.69 -21.42 -0.08
N GLN A 56 24.82 -21.28 1.24
CA GLN A 56 24.32 -20.11 1.97
C GLN A 56 25.02 -18.82 1.50
N ALA A 57 26.33 -18.88 1.23
CA ALA A 57 27.09 -17.78 0.66
C ALA A 57 26.66 -17.45 -0.78
N LYS A 58 26.47 -18.47 -1.63
CA LYS A 58 25.96 -18.31 -3.01
C LYS A 58 24.56 -17.66 -3.03
N LEU A 59 23.70 -18.06 -2.10
CA LEU A 59 22.35 -17.50 -1.94
C LEU A 59 22.33 -16.11 -1.29
N ARG A 60 23.44 -15.67 -0.69
CA ARG A 60 23.58 -14.36 -0.03
C ARG A 60 22.50 -14.07 1.00
N LEU A 61 21.97 -15.09 1.67
CA LEU A 61 20.87 -14.94 2.63
C LEU A 61 21.26 -14.13 3.87
N ASN A 62 22.56 -14.09 4.18
CA ASN A 62 23.09 -13.34 5.33
C ASN A 62 23.67 -11.98 4.94
N GLU A 63 23.66 -11.63 3.65
CA GLU A 63 24.12 -10.32 3.19
C GLU A 63 22.95 -9.33 3.23
N ALA A 64 23.17 -8.15 3.79
CA ALA A 64 22.18 -7.09 3.77
C ALA A 64 21.85 -6.72 2.31
N ARG A 65 20.57 -6.51 2.02
CA ARG A 65 20.19 -5.99 0.70
C ARG A 65 20.67 -4.55 0.57
N LYS A 66 20.88 -4.08 -0.65
CA LYS A 66 21.30 -2.70 -0.90
C LYS A 66 20.33 -1.70 -0.25
N GLU A 67 19.03 -1.98 -0.30
CA GLU A 67 18.00 -1.16 0.32
C GLU A 67 18.13 -1.14 1.85
N GLU A 68 18.51 -2.26 2.46
CA GLU A 68 18.77 -2.36 3.91
C GLU A 68 20.05 -1.62 4.28
N GLU A 69 21.10 -1.73 3.47
CA GLU A 69 22.31 -0.92 3.62
C GLU A 69 21.96 0.58 3.57
N PHE A 70 21.15 1.01 2.60
CA PHE A 70 20.66 2.38 2.48
C PHE A 70 19.82 2.82 3.68
N ALA A 71 18.97 1.94 4.22
CA ALA A 71 18.15 2.22 5.38
C ALA A 71 18.97 2.30 6.69
N CYS A 72 20.11 1.63 6.76
CA CYS A 72 21.04 1.72 7.89
C CYS A 72 21.86 3.02 7.90
N PHE A 73 21.93 3.77 6.79
CA PHE A 73 22.55 5.08 6.81
C PHE A 73 21.63 6.07 7.53
N ASP A 74 22.15 6.69 8.58
CA ASP A 74 21.49 7.82 9.25
C ASP A 74 21.34 8.97 8.22
N PRO A 75 20.12 9.45 7.94
CA PRO A 75 19.91 10.53 6.99
C PRO A 75 20.53 11.83 7.51
N LEU A 76 21.79 12.07 7.12
CA LEU A 76 22.49 13.29 7.48
C LEU A 76 21.93 14.48 6.69
N LEU A 77 21.51 15.52 7.42
CA LEU A 77 21.19 16.80 6.82
C LEU A 77 22.48 17.45 6.27
N PRO A 78 22.40 18.16 5.12
CA PRO A 78 23.55 18.89 4.61
C PRO A 78 24.01 19.93 5.65
N LYS A 79 25.32 19.99 5.90
CA LYS A 79 25.90 20.97 6.82
C LYS A 79 25.75 22.37 6.22
N CYS A 80 24.98 23.23 6.87
CA CYS A 80 24.87 24.63 6.50
C CYS A 80 26.16 25.37 6.90
N ILE A 81 26.60 26.29 6.04
CA ILE A 81 27.76 27.17 6.32
C ILE A 81 27.30 28.46 7.02
N ASP A 82 26.05 28.85 6.78
CA ASP A 82 25.49 30.13 7.18
C ASP A 82 24.22 29.96 8.04
N ALA A 83 24.00 30.88 8.97
CA ALA A 83 22.93 30.82 9.97
C ALA A 83 21.54 31.04 9.36
N GLU A 84 21.43 31.86 8.30
CA GLU A 84 20.15 32.04 7.59
C GLU A 84 19.73 30.78 6.86
N GLN A 85 20.69 30.10 6.21
CA GLN A 85 20.45 28.84 5.52
C GLN A 85 20.04 27.73 6.49
N GLU A 86 20.66 27.69 7.68
CA GLU A 86 20.29 26.77 8.75
C GLU A 86 18.85 26.98 9.21
N ASN A 87 18.44 28.24 9.46
CA ASN A 87 17.06 28.55 9.83
C ASN A 87 16.05 28.14 8.74
N HIS A 88 16.36 28.38 7.47
CA HIS A 88 15.52 27.95 6.36
C HIS A 88 15.40 26.43 6.26
N LEU A 89 16.52 25.71 6.42
CA LEU A 89 16.52 24.25 6.42
C LEU A 89 15.71 23.71 7.60
N TYR A 90 15.92 24.26 8.80
CA TYR A 90 15.18 23.90 10.01
C TYR A 90 13.67 24.08 9.83
N MET A 91 13.23 25.24 9.35
CA MET A 91 11.82 25.51 9.11
C MET A 91 11.20 24.54 8.11
N ARG A 92 11.92 24.24 7.02
CA ARG A 92 11.48 23.26 6.02
C ARG A 92 11.36 21.86 6.61
N VAL A 93 12.36 21.41 7.37
CA VAL A 93 12.35 20.10 8.02
C VAL A 93 11.20 20.00 9.01
N MET A 94 11.01 21.01 9.87
CA MET A 94 9.91 21.04 10.84
C MET A 94 8.53 21.05 10.18
N GLN A 95 8.37 21.76 9.06
CA GLN A 95 7.13 21.74 8.29
C GLN A 95 6.85 20.33 7.73
N HIS A 96 7.88 19.69 7.15
CA HIS A 96 7.74 18.35 6.59
C HIS A 96 7.42 17.31 7.68
N LEU A 97 8.13 17.35 8.81
CA LEU A 97 7.87 16.45 9.95
C LEU A 97 6.44 16.61 10.49
N ARG A 98 5.97 17.85 10.69
CA ARG A 98 4.57 18.10 11.09
C ARG A 98 3.56 17.66 10.03
N GLY A 99 3.91 17.72 8.75
CA GLY A 99 3.12 17.16 7.66
C GLY A 99 3.01 15.64 7.74
N ALA A 100 4.14 14.96 7.86
CA ALA A 100 4.22 13.50 7.97
C ALA A 100 3.48 12.96 9.20
N VAL A 101 3.60 13.62 10.36
CA VAL A 101 2.84 13.24 11.56
C VAL A 101 1.34 13.35 11.34
N ARG A 102 0.86 14.43 10.69
CA ARG A 102 -0.56 14.57 10.35
C ARG A 102 -1.03 13.49 9.37
N HIS A 103 -0.19 13.11 8.42
CA HIS A 103 -0.49 12.02 7.48
C HIS A 103 -0.64 10.68 8.21
N LEU A 104 0.31 10.34 9.08
CA LEU A 104 0.25 9.11 9.89
C LEU A 104 -0.98 9.08 10.81
N GLN A 105 -1.38 10.24 11.36
CA GLN A 105 -2.61 10.34 12.14
C GLN A 105 -3.86 10.10 11.28
N ALA A 106 -3.89 10.63 10.06
CA ALA A 106 -4.98 10.40 9.12
C ALA A 106 -5.05 8.93 8.70
N ASP A 107 -3.92 8.30 8.43
CA ASP A 107 -3.82 6.89 8.07
C ASP A 107 -4.30 5.99 9.22
N ALA A 108 -3.89 6.28 10.45
CA ALA A 108 -4.36 5.55 11.64
C ALA A 108 -5.88 5.67 11.85
N LEU A 109 -6.46 6.86 11.63
CA LEU A 109 -7.92 7.05 11.68
C LEU A 109 -8.62 6.31 10.55
N PHE A 110 -8.02 6.28 9.36
CA PHE A 110 -8.53 5.54 8.22
C PHE A 110 -8.54 4.04 8.48
N GLU A 111 -7.44 3.48 8.98
CA GLU A 111 -7.32 2.07 9.36
C GLU A 111 -8.35 1.71 10.44
N GLN A 112 -8.49 2.53 11.48
CA GLN A 112 -9.51 2.32 12.52
C GLN A 112 -10.94 2.32 11.94
N THR A 113 -11.22 3.22 11.00
CA THR A 113 -12.52 3.29 10.34
C THR A 113 -12.76 2.08 9.44
N LEU A 114 -11.71 1.61 8.75
CA LEU A 114 -11.74 0.43 7.90
C LEU A 114 -12.03 -0.83 8.72
N GLU A 115 -11.33 -1.03 9.84
CA GLU A 115 -11.55 -2.13 10.77
C GLU A 115 -12.98 -2.14 11.33
N ARG A 116 -13.49 -0.95 11.70
CA ARG A 116 -14.89 -0.80 12.14
C ARG A 116 -15.88 -1.12 11.03
N GLY A 117 -15.56 -0.75 9.79
CA GLY A 117 -16.37 -1.06 8.61
C GLY A 117 -16.45 -2.56 8.33
N THR A 118 -15.34 -3.29 8.49
CA THR A 118 -15.29 -4.75 8.31
C THR A 118 -16.14 -5.51 9.33
N VAL A 119 -16.26 -5.01 10.56
CA VAL A 119 -17.15 -5.61 11.59
C VAL A 119 -18.64 -5.47 11.22
N ILE A 120 -19.00 -4.48 10.38
CA ILE A 120 -20.40 -4.28 9.96
C ILE A 120 -20.80 -5.26 8.84
N THR A 121 -19.84 -5.79 8.06
CA THR A 121 -20.11 -6.81 7.03
C THR A 121 -19.97 -8.24 7.51
N GLU A 122 -19.39 -8.48 8.69
CA GLU A 122 -19.62 -9.75 9.38
C GLU A 122 -21.07 -9.74 9.85
N GLU A 123 -21.96 -10.32 9.03
CA GLU A 123 -23.36 -10.56 9.37
C GLU A 123 -23.42 -11.03 10.82
N GLN A 124 -23.93 -10.15 11.70
CA GLN A 124 -24.13 -10.45 13.09
C GLN A 124 -25.12 -11.62 13.13
N LYS A 125 -24.59 -12.84 13.20
CA LYS A 125 -25.40 -14.06 13.26
C LYS A 125 -26.40 -13.83 14.39
N PRO A 126 -27.72 -13.80 14.10
CA PRO A 126 -28.69 -13.54 15.14
C PRO A 126 -28.45 -14.55 16.26
N SER A 127 -28.16 -14.05 17.46
CA SER A 127 -27.87 -14.88 18.64
C SER A 127 -29.11 -15.63 19.13
N SER A 128 -30.27 -15.35 18.52
CA SER A 128 -31.54 -16.01 18.73
C SER A 128 -31.77 -17.07 17.67
N SER A 129 -32.04 -18.31 18.10
CA SER A 129 -32.60 -19.36 17.23
C SER A 129 -34.13 -19.27 17.11
N ASP A 130 -34.75 -18.29 17.77
CA ASP A 130 -36.20 -18.09 17.79
C ASP A 130 -36.59 -17.13 16.65
N LEU A 131 -37.29 -17.67 15.65
CA LEU A 131 -37.72 -16.96 14.44
C LEU A 131 -38.68 -15.82 14.74
N ASP A 132 -39.55 -15.98 15.74
CA ASP A 132 -40.56 -14.97 16.07
C ASP A 132 -39.90 -13.70 16.62
N ARG A 133 -38.87 -13.86 17.45
CA ARG A 133 -38.04 -12.73 17.94
C ARG A 133 -37.23 -12.06 16.84
N ILE A 134 -36.78 -12.80 15.83
CA ILE A 134 -36.08 -12.24 14.68
C ILE A 134 -37.05 -11.40 13.84
N LEU A 135 -38.25 -11.92 13.56
CA LEU A 135 -39.29 -11.21 12.81
C LEU A 135 -39.78 -9.98 13.56
N GLU A 136 -39.96 -10.06 14.87
CA GLU A 136 -40.30 -8.92 15.73
C GLU A 136 -39.18 -7.86 15.71
N SER A 137 -37.90 -8.27 15.79
CA SER A 137 -36.75 -7.36 15.71
C SER A 137 -36.59 -6.71 14.32
N MET A 138 -37.00 -7.37 13.24
CA MET A 138 -36.94 -6.82 11.88
C MET A 138 -38.13 -5.91 11.55
N MET A 139 -39.27 -6.08 12.23
CA MET A 139 -40.46 -5.23 12.05
C MET A 139 -40.57 -4.08 13.06
N GLY A 140 -39.67 -4.00 14.04
CA GLY A 140 -39.74 -3.08 15.19
C GLY A 140 -38.78 -1.89 15.16
N THR A 141 -38.93 -0.97 14.20
CA THR A 141 -38.56 0.45 14.39
C THR A 141 -39.81 1.32 14.36
N ALA A 142 -40.73 1.05 15.27
CA ALA A 142 -41.74 2.04 15.65
C ALA A 142 -41.07 3.05 16.57
N ILE A 143 -40.88 4.26 16.06
CA ILE A 143 -40.65 5.48 16.82
C ILE A 143 -41.63 5.47 18.02
N SER A 144 -41.11 5.51 19.25
CA SER A 144 -41.90 5.80 20.43
C SER A 144 -41.89 7.32 20.64
N PRO A 145 -43.01 8.05 20.43
CA PRO A 145 -43.13 9.42 20.90
C PRO A 145 -43.74 9.47 22.30
N ALA A 146 -43.16 10.34 23.12
CA ALA A 146 -43.71 10.98 24.31
C ALA A 146 -43.86 10.17 25.62
N GLU A 147 -43.10 10.58 26.63
CA GLU A 147 -43.72 10.89 27.93
C GLU A 147 -43.15 12.18 28.51
N SER A 148 -44.05 13.15 28.64
CA SER A 148 -43.92 14.47 29.23
C SER A 148 -43.87 14.39 30.75
N THR A 149 -42.99 15.15 31.40
CA THR A 149 -43.10 15.45 32.83
C THR A 149 -42.86 16.96 33.06
N PRO A 150 -43.74 17.65 33.82
CA PRO A 150 -43.83 19.12 33.83
C PRO A 150 -42.82 19.80 34.77
N ALA A 151 -42.38 21.00 34.35
CA ALA A 151 -41.68 21.99 35.19
C ALA A 151 -42.64 22.69 36.17
N PRO A 152 -42.17 23.05 37.38
CA PRO A 152 -41.92 24.47 37.74
C PRO A 152 -40.66 24.61 38.63
N ALA A 153 -39.90 25.70 38.79
CA ALA A 153 -39.80 27.09 38.31
C ALA A 153 -38.38 27.61 38.73
N PRO A 154 -37.86 28.73 38.16
CA PRO A 154 -36.54 29.35 38.46
C PRO A 154 -36.62 30.19 39.77
N PRO A 155 -35.53 30.71 40.42
CA PRO A 155 -34.35 31.39 39.81
C PRO A 155 -32.99 31.31 40.55
N THR A 156 -31.87 31.50 39.84
CA THR A 156 -30.84 32.50 40.24
C THR A 156 -29.80 32.71 39.11
N PRO A 157 -29.47 33.96 38.75
CA PRO A 157 -28.45 34.30 37.76
C PRO A 157 -27.07 34.50 38.40
N LEU A 158 -26.00 34.07 37.72
CA LEU A 158 -24.61 34.41 38.02
C LEU A 158 -23.84 34.60 36.69
N PRO A 159 -22.74 35.35 36.70
CA PRO A 159 -22.68 36.63 36.00
C PRO A 159 -22.09 36.57 34.58
N THR A 160 -22.61 37.52 33.81
CA THR A 160 -22.08 38.12 32.58
C THR A 160 -20.59 38.43 32.69
N ASN A 161 -19.79 37.82 31.80
CA ASN A 161 -18.51 38.36 31.36
C ASN A 161 -18.62 38.65 29.86
N ASP A 162 -19.31 39.74 29.54
CA ASP A 162 -19.05 40.51 28.33
C ASP A 162 -18.01 41.55 28.73
N ASP A 163 -16.79 41.47 28.17
CA ASP A 163 -16.27 42.61 27.42
C ASP A 163 -14.95 42.32 26.69
N LEU A 164 -14.96 42.77 25.42
CA LEU A 164 -13.83 43.35 24.67
C LEU A 164 -12.77 42.41 24.08
N LEU A 165 -13.00 42.07 22.80
CA LEU A 165 -12.20 42.49 21.62
C LEU A 165 -12.59 41.54 20.47
N GLY A 166 -13.58 41.86 19.63
CA GLY A 166 -13.37 42.78 18.51
C GLY A 166 -12.67 42.07 17.35
N GLY A 167 -13.43 41.56 16.36
CA GLY A 167 -12.82 41.19 15.08
C GLY A 167 -13.55 40.18 14.20
N LYS A 168 -14.37 40.71 13.28
CA LYS A 168 -14.64 40.21 11.91
C LYS A 168 -15.41 38.89 11.73
N PRO A 169 -16.60 38.93 11.10
CA PRO A 169 -17.08 37.83 10.28
C PRO A 169 -16.56 38.00 8.84
N MET A 170 -15.62 37.16 8.41
CA MET A 170 -15.21 37.10 7.00
C MET A 170 -15.00 35.64 6.59
N LEU A 171 -16.01 35.14 5.87
CA LEU A 171 -15.93 34.33 4.64
C LEU A 171 -14.64 33.52 4.41
N ASP A 172 -14.75 32.19 4.42
CA ASP A 172 -14.74 31.37 3.18
C ASP A 172 -14.50 29.89 3.54
N PHE A 173 -15.47 29.05 3.22
CA PHE A 173 -15.27 27.60 3.18
C PHE A 173 -14.55 27.25 1.86
N PRO A 174 -13.36 26.64 1.89
CA PRO A 174 -12.77 26.11 0.67
C PRO A 174 -13.53 24.85 0.24
N SER A 175 -14.09 24.95 -0.96
CA SER A 175 -14.63 23.85 -1.77
C SER A 175 -13.58 22.72 -1.94
N PRO A 176 -13.95 21.43 -1.79
CA PRO A 176 -13.05 20.33 -2.12
C PRO A 176 -12.89 20.25 -3.65
N SER A 177 -11.80 20.85 -4.14
CA SER A 177 -11.30 20.60 -5.50
C SER A 177 -10.93 19.12 -5.63
N ALA A 178 -11.43 18.51 -6.71
CA ALA A 178 -11.23 17.12 -7.11
C ALA A 178 -9.76 16.67 -7.05
N PRO A 179 -9.48 15.39 -6.72
CA PRO A 179 -8.13 14.85 -6.81
C PRO A 179 -7.64 14.87 -8.26
N GLY A 180 -6.57 15.63 -8.48
CA GLY A 180 -5.82 15.67 -9.72
C GLY A 180 -5.34 14.27 -10.13
N GLY A 181 -5.40 14.03 -11.44
CA GLY A 181 -5.05 12.76 -12.06
C GLY A 181 -3.63 12.29 -11.68
N PHE A 182 -3.56 11.08 -11.17
CA PHE A 182 -2.36 10.26 -11.18
C PHE A 182 -1.98 9.98 -12.64
N ILE A 183 -0.96 10.66 -13.14
CA ILE A 183 -0.27 10.27 -14.37
C ILE A 183 0.75 9.21 -13.96
N PHE A 184 0.43 7.93 -14.19
CA PHE A 184 1.41 6.86 -14.16
C PHE A 184 2.30 6.97 -15.41
N PRO A 185 3.64 6.99 -15.29
CA PRO A 185 4.50 6.74 -16.43
C PRO A 185 4.44 5.24 -16.76
N THR A 186 3.85 4.91 -17.91
CA THR A 186 3.99 3.59 -18.53
C THR A 186 5.42 3.40 -19.00
N PRO A 187 6.14 2.32 -18.63
CA PRO A 187 7.33 1.94 -19.36
C PRO A 187 6.90 1.36 -20.72
N SER A 188 6.99 2.17 -21.77
CA SER A 188 6.89 1.68 -23.14
C SER A 188 8.13 0.86 -23.46
N ALA A 189 7.91 -0.42 -23.73
CA ALA A 189 8.90 -1.34 -24.24
C ALA A 189 9.35 -0.97 -25.67
N ALA A 190 10.55 -1.44 -25.98
CA ALA A 190 11.18 -1.55 -27.29
C ALA A 190 11.82 -0.27 -27.87
N ASP A 191 13.13 -0.15 -27.67
CA ASP A 191 14.02 -0.05 -28.83
C ASP A 191 15.33 -0.82 -28.57
N ALA A 192 15.48 -1.91 -29.31
CA ALA A 192 16.68 -2.72 -29.33
C ALA A 192 17.69 -2.08 -30.30
N SER A 193 18.70 -1.41 -29.77
CA SER A 193 19.90 -1.04 -30.52
C SER A 193 21.15 -1.59 -29.84
N THR A 194 21.57 -2.74 -30.35
CA THR A 194 22.94 -3.21 -30.55
C THR A 194 24.08 -2.36 -29.96
N PRO A 195 24.82 -2.84 -28.95
CA PRO A 195 26.13 -2.28 -28.64
C PRO A 195 27.22 -2.94 -29.50
N ALA A 196 27.81 -2.12 -30.37
CA ALA A 196 29.01 -2.42 -31.12
C ALA A 196 30.23 -2.63 -30.20
N ALA A 197 31.11 -3.51 -30.66
CA ALA A 197 32.31 -4.00 -29.98
C ALA A 197 33.24 -2.90 -29.44
N ASN A 198 33.47 -2.91 -28.11
CA ASN A 198 34.57 -2.17 -27.50
C ASN A 198 35.87 -2.98 -27.58
N ARG A 199 36.76 -2.59 -28.49
CA ARG A 199 38.15 -3.07 -28.57
C ARG A 199 38.93 -2.59 -27.34
N ARG A 200 39.28 -3.52 -26.45
CA ARG A 200 40.23 -3.30 -25.36
C ARG A 200 41.64 -3.25 -25.91
N VAL A 201 42.24 -2.06 -25.94
CA VAL A 201 43.67 -1.87 -26.22
C VAL A 201 44.46 -2.18 -24.96
N THR A 202 45.26 -3.24 -25.00
CA THR A 202 46.30 -3.54 -24.02
C THR A 202 47.61 -2.86 -24.45
N ARG A 203 48.15 -1.93 -23.65
CA ARG A 203 49.58 -1.55 -23.67
C ARG A 203 50.04 -1.35 -22.23
N ASN A 204 50.76 -2.31 -21.65
CA ASN A 204 52.22 -2.47 -21.66
C ASN A 204 52.91 -1.47 -20.72
N MET A 205 52.99 -1.81 -19.42
CA MET A 205 53.90 -1.14 -18.48
C MET A 205 55.22 -1.91 -18.46
N GLY A 206 56.21 -1.31 -19.11
CA GLY A 206 57.58 -1.80 -19.16
C GLY A 206 58.21 -1.81 -17.77
N LYS A 207 58.79 -2.96 -17.42
CA LYS A 207 59.84 -3.08 -16.41
C LYS A 207 61.03 -2.22 -16.84
N SER A 208 61.47 -1.30 -15.99
CA SER A 208 62.84 -0.82 -16.03
C SER A 208 63.46 -0.99 -14.64
N ARG A 209 64.41 -1.91 -14.57
CA ARG A 209 65.39 -2.01 -13.49
C ARG A 209 66.56 -1.11 -13.88
N ARG A 210 66.99 -0.24 -12.98
CA ARG A 210 68.40 -0.04 -12.57
C ARG A 210 68.45 0.88 -11.37
#